data_AF-A0A367INA4-F1
#
_entry.id   AF-A0A367INA4-F1
#
_cell.length_a   1.000
_cell.length_b   1.000
_cell.length_c   1.000
_cell.angle_alpha   90.00
_cell.angle_beta   90.00
_cell.angle_gamma   90.00
#
_symmetry.space_group_name_H-M   'P 1'
#
loop_
_entity.id
_entity.type
_entity.pdbx_description
1 polymer ?
#
loop_
_entity_poly.entity_id
_entity_poly.type
_entity_poly.pdbx_seq_one_letter_code
_entity_poly.pdbx_strand_id
1 'polypeptide(L)'
;MVKRKRKTRTHIAPTEEELDKVPKSFVMRSGIVGNSVTALVKDVRRIFEPHTASHLKERRSNRLKDFVMVAGQLGVSHFVIFSRTEKNINLRIARVPRGPTLTFRVVDYSLAKDCLALQKNPKTSDVEYRTSPLIVLNNFQQEGKEFKVMTAMLQN
;
A
#
# COMPACT_ATOMS: atom_id res chain seq x y z
N MET A 1 4.14 -46.33 13.82
CA MET A 1 3.59 -45.26 12.94
C MET A 1 3.60 -43.95 13.72
N VAL A 2 4.51 -43.02 13.42
CA VAL A 2 4.72 -41.79 14.23
C VAL A 2 3.60 -40.79 13.94
N LYS A 3 2.81 -40.46 14.97
CA LYS A 3 1.67 -39.52 14.88
C LYS A 3 2.21 -38.10 14.66
N ARG A 4 2.00 -37.56 13.45
CA ARG A 4 2.44 -36.20 13.06
C ARG A 4 1.82 -35.16 13.99
N LYS A 5 2.65 -34.49 14.81
CA LYS A 5 2.21 -33.38 15.67
C LYS A 5 1.65 -32.24 14.79
N ARG A 6 0.35 -31.99 14.90
CA ARG A 6 -0.32 -30.87 14.25
C ARG A 6 -0.03 -29.61 15.08
N LYS A 7 0.67 -28.63 14.49
CA LYS A 7 0.97 -27.34 15.14
C LYS A 7 -0.34 -26.59 15.35
N THR A 8 -0.84 -26.54 16.59
CA THR A 8 -2.11 -25.90 16.99
C THR A 8 -1.94 -24.48 17.53
N ARG A 9 -0.74 -23.89 17.48
CA ARG A 9 -0.43 -22.57 18.09
C ARG A 9 -0.27 -21.40 17.12
N THR A 10 -0.44 -21.59 15.81
CA THR A 10 -0.10 -20.54 14.81
C THR A 10 -1.31 -19.92 14.10
N HIS A 11 -2.53 -20.37 14.39
CA HIS A 11 -3.76 -19.81 13.81
C HIS A 11 -4.74 -19.44 14.91
N ILE A 12 -4.35 -18.49 15.77
CA ILE A 12 -5.36 -17.72 16.51
C ILE A 12 -5.85 -16.69 15.50
N ALA A 13 -7.11 -16.79 15.08
CA ALA A 13 -7.73 -15.73 14.29
C ALA A 13 -7.68 -14.46 15.14
N PRO A 14 -7.14 -13.34 14.61
CA PRO A 14 -7.04 -12.11 15.37
C PRO A 14 -8.43 -11.70 15.84
N THR A 15 -8.49 -11.25 17.09
CA THR A 15 -9.74 -10.77 17.72
C THR A 15 -10.22 -9.52 16.96
N GLU A 16 -11.52 -9.25 16.89
CA GLU A 16 -12.04 -8.08 16.15
C GLU A 16 -11.40 -6.76 16.62
N GLU A 17 -11.06 -6.65 17.90
CA GLU A 17 -10.34 -5.52 18.49
C GLU A 17 -8.89 -5.37 18.00
N GLU A 18 -8.22 -6.47 17.67
CA GLU A 18 -6.86 -6.45 17.13
C GLU A 18 -6.87 -6.02 15.67
N LEU A 19 -7.90 -6.40 14.90
CA LEU A 19 -8.08 -6.02 13.50
C LEU A 19 -8.34 -4.52 13.32
N ASP A 20 -9.00 -3.89 14.28
CA ASP A 20 -9.24 -2.44 14.23
C ASP A 20 -8.03 -1.60 14.61
N LYS A 21 -7.07 -2.19 15.34
CA LYS A 21 -5.78 -1.54 15.60
C LYS A 21 -4.83 -1.60 14.40
N VAL A 22 -5.04 -2.54 13.46
CA VAL A 22 -4.19 -2.65 12.27
C VAL A 22 -4.39 -1.43 11.37
N PRO A 23 -3.31 -0.74 10.95
CA PRO A 23 -3.41 0.40 10.07
C PRO A 23 -3.95 -0.03 8.69
N LYS A 24 -5.16 0.43 8.36
CA LYS A 24 -5.76 0.26 7.03
C LYS A 24 -5.28 1.36 6.09
N SER A 25 -5.15 1.04 4.80
CA SER A 25 -4.63 1.96 3.78
C SER A 25 -5.54 2.11 2.56
N PHE A 26 -5.54 3.28 1.93
CA PHE A 26 -6.07 3.49 0.58
C PHE A 26 -4.96 3.78 -0.39
N VAL A 27 -4.87 2.98 -1.44
CA VAL A 27 -4.01 3.25 -2.59
C VAL A 27 -4.87 3.77 -3.73
N MET A 28 -4.58 4.98 -4.20
CA MET A 28 -5.39 5.62 -5.22
C MET A 28 -4.66 6.55 -6.19
N ARG A 29 -5.27 6.83 -7.34
CA ARG A 29 -4.85 7.94 -8.21
C ARG A 29 -5.62 9.23 -7.92
N SER A 30 -4.95 10.36 -8.11
CA SER A 30 -5.54 11.68 -7.98
C SER A 30 -5.43 12.43 -9.31
N GLY A 31 -6.57 12.96 -9.77
CA GLY A 31 -6.68 13.66 -11.04
C GLY A 31 -6.64 12.73 -12.26
N ILE A 32 -6.30 13.31 -13.41
CA ILE A 32 -6.24 12.59 -14.69
C ILE A 32 -4.86 11.95 -14.81
N VAL A 33 -4.81 10.61 -14.72
CA VAL A 33 -3.60 9.82 -14.94
C VAL A 33 -3.75 8.89 -16.14
N GLY A 34 -2.62 8.46 -16.71
CA GLY A 34 -2.60 7.51 -17.83
C GLY A 34 -2.92 6.07 -17.41
N ASN A 35 -3.09 5.20 -18.41
CA ASN A 35 -3.40 3.78 -18.20
C ASN A 35 -2.28 3.05 -17.45
N SER A 36 -1.01 3.37 -17.72
CA SER A 36 0.14 2.76 -17.04
C SER A 36 0.13 3.03 -15.53
N VAL A 37 -0.09 4.29 -15.12
CA VAL A 37 -0.21 4.64 -13.69
C VAL A 37 -1.43 3.98 -13.06
N THR A 38 -2.51 3.82 -13.81
CA THR A 38 -3.71 3.11 -13.34
C THR A 38 -3.44 1.63 -13.10
N ALA A 39 -2.61 0.99 -13.94
CA ALA A 39 -2.15 -0.37 -13.70
C ALA A 39 -1.21 -0.43 -12.48
N LEU A 40 -0.27 0.52 -12.35
CA LEU A 40 0.63 0.61 -11.21
C LEU A 40 -0.14 0.71 -9.87
N VAL A 41 -1.21 1.52 -9.82
CA VAL A 41 -2.06 1.61 -8.63
C VAL A 41 -2.66 0.26 -8.26
N LYS A 42 -3.11 -0.54 -9.24
CA LYS A 42 -3.64 -1.88 -8.99
C LYS A 42 -2.57 -2.84 -8.47
N ASP A 43 -1.36 -2.76 -9.03
CA ASP A 43 -0.23 -3.57 -8.59
C ASP A 43 0.15 -3.23 -7.14
N VAL A 44 0.21 -1.93 -6.82
CA VAL A 44 0.49 -1.46 -5.45
C VAL A 44 -0.61 -1.88 -4.49
N ARG A 45 -1.89 -1.84 -4.89
CA ARG A 45 -2.97 -2.36 -4.03
C ARG A 45 -2.77 -3.81 -3.65
N ARG A 46 -2.37 -4.67 -4.58
CA ARG A 46 -2.10 -6.08 -4.27
C ARG A 46 -1.02 -6.23 -3.19
N ILE A 47 0.03 -5.41 -3.25
CA ILE A 47 1.11 -5.43 -2.25
C ILE A 47 0.61 -5.07 -0.84
N PHE A 48 -0.39 -4.18 -0.73
CA PHE A 48 -0.95 -3.74 0.54
C PHE A 48 -2.13 -4.60 1.04
N GLU A 49 -2.47 -5.71 0.36
CA GLU A 49 -3.45 -6.67 0.86
C GLU A 49 -2.95 -7.38 2.14
N PRO A 50 -3.84 -7.77 3.07
CA PRO A 50 -5.31 -7.65 3.04
C PRO A 50 -5.87 -6.32 3.57
N HIS A 51 -5.03 -5.46 4.17
CA HIS A 51 -5.48 -4.27 4.92
C HIS A 51 -5.69 -3.02 4.06
N THR A 52 -5.88 -3.20 2.75
CA THR A 52 -6.16 -2.11 1.81
C THR A 52 -7.52 -2.31 1.14
N ALA A 53 -8.14 -1.20 0.74
CA ALA A 53 -9.39 -1.24 -0.01
C ALA A 53 -9.14 -1.64 -1.48
N SER A 54 -8.97 -2.94 -1.73
CA SER A 54 -8.74 -3.51 -3.06
C SER A 54 -9.86 -3.16 -4.06
N HIS A 55 -11.12 -3.15 -3.59
CA HIS A 55 -12.32 -2.87 -4.37
C HIS A 55 -12.63 -1.38 -4.58
N LEU A 56 -11.83 -0.45 -4.03
CA LEU A 56 -12.07 0.99 -4.18
C LEU A 56 -12.02 1.40 -5.66
N LYS A 57 -13.12 1.85 -6.26
CA LYS A 57 -13.13 2.29 -7.67
C LYS A 57 -12.97 3.80 -7.78
N GLU A 58 -11.83 4.24 -8.31
CA GLU A 58 -11.54 5.65 -8.52
C GLU A 58 -12.17 6.18 -9.82
N ARG A 59 -13.08 7.14 -9.69
CA ARG A 59 -13.62 7.90 -10.82
C ARG A 59 -12.83 9.19 -11.04
N ARG A 60 -12.81 9.68 -12.28
CA ARG A 60 -12.19 10.99 -12.61
C ARG A 60 -12.84 12.16 -11.86
N SER A 61 -14.12 12.05 -11.50
CA SER A 61 -14.87 13.05 -10.74
C SER A 61 -14.46 13.12 -9.27
N ASN A 62 -13.88 12.04 -8.72
CA ASN A 62 -13.59 11.97 -7.29
C ASN A 62 -12.47 12.93 -6.93
N ARG A 63 -12.72 13.74 -5.90
CA ARG A 63 -11.72 14.63 -5.31
C ARG A 63 -11.14 13.97 -4.06
N LEU A 64 -9.97 14.44 -3.64
CA LEU A 64 -9.32 13.93 -2.42
C LEU A 64 -10.23 14.05 -1.18
N LYS A 65 -11.07 15.10 -1.12
CA LYS A 65 -12.02 15.33 -0.03
C LYS A 65 -12.99 14.15 0.15
N ASP A 66 -13.46 13.56 -0.95
CA ASP A 66 -14.42 12.46 -0.93
C ASP A 66 -13.80 11.23 -0.26
N PHE A 67 -12.52 10.95 -0.55
CA PHE A 67 -11.79 9.86 0.08
C PHE A 67 -11.50 10.11 1.56
N VAL A 68 -11.23 11.35 1.96
CA VAL A 68 -11.03 11.71 3.39
C VAL A 68 -12.31 11.49 4.19
N MET A 69 -13.48 11.83 3.63
CA MET A 69 -14.77 11.61 4.31
C MET A 69 -15.06 10.12 4.51
N VAL A 70 -14.77 9.29 3.50
CA VAL A 70 -14.97 7.84 3.57
C VAL A 70 -13.92 7.15 4.46
N ALA A 71 -12.69 7.65 4.48
CA ALA A 71 -11.60 7.06 5.27
C ALA A 71 -11.92 7.02 6.77
N GLY A 72 -12.61 8.04 7.29
CA GLY A 72 -13.06 8.05 8.69
C GLY A 72 -14.01 6.90 9.03
N GLN A 73 -14.92 6.55 8.11
CA GLN A 73 -15.89 5.46 8.31
C GLN A 73 -15.24 4.08 8.19
N LEU A 74 -14.21 3.94 7.36
CA LEU A 74 -13.51 2.68 7.12
C LEU A 74 -12.27 2.48 8.01
N GLY A 75 -12.00 3.39 8.95
CA GLY A 75 -10.83 3.34 9.83
C GLY A 75 -9.50 3.41 9.07
N VAL A 76 -9.49 4.07 7.91
CA VAL A 76 -8.31 4.16 7.06
C VAL A 76 -7.41 5.26 7.55
N SER A 77 -6.14 4.91 7.68
CA SER A 77 -5.17 5.70 8.40
C SER A 77 -4.04 6.22 7.49
N HIS A 78 -3.75 5.49 6.41
CA HIS A 78 -2.76 5.85 5.40
C HIS A 78 -3.34 5.97 4.00
N PHE A 79 -2.97 7.04 3.30
CA PHE A 79 -3.22 7.19 1.87
C PHE A 79 -1.91 7.07 1.10
N VAL A 80 -1.95 6.30 0.02
CA VAL A 80 -0.91 6.21 -1.00
C VAL A 80 -1.50 6.75 -2.29
N ILE A 81 -1.04 7.91 -2.74
CA ILE A 81 -1.67 8.67 -3.82
C ILE A 81 -0.69 8.84 -4.97
N PHE A 82 -1.06 8.33 -6.13
CA PHE A 82 -0.36 8.61 -7.38
C PHE A 82 -1.03 9.79 -8.09
N SER A 83 -0.26 10.83 -8.38
CA SER A 83 -0.73 11.95 -9.21
C SER A 83 0.21 12.16 -10.38
N ARG A 84 -0.31 12.74 -11.46
CA ARG A 84 0.47 13.13 -12.62
C ARG A 84 0.39 14.64 -12.77
N THR A 85 1.56 15.28 -12.78
CA THR A 85 1.74 16.65 -13.27
C THR A 85 2.08 16.58 -14.75
N GLU A 86 2.16 17.74 -15.43
CA GLU A 86 2.51 17.80 -16.85
C GLU A 86 3.84 17.07 -17.15
N LYS A 87 4.81 17.20 -16.24
CA LYS A 87 6.17 16.70 -16.44
C LYS A 87 6.45 15.38 -15.74
N ASN A 88 5.91 15.15 -14.54
CA ASN A 88 6.31 14.03 -13.69
C ASN A 88 5.12 13.33 -13.01
N ILE A 89 5.33 12.07 -12.66
CA ILE A 89 4.45 11.32 -11.76
C ILE A 89 4.97 11.53 -10.33
N ASN A 90 4.04 11.80 -9.42
CA ASN A 90 4.34 12.01 -8.01
C ASN A 90 3.62 10.95 -7.18
N LEU A 91 4.33 10.43 -6.19
CA LEU A 91 3.79 9.56 -5.16
C LEU A 91 3.65 10.39 -3.88
N ARG A 92 2.48 10.37 -3.27
CA ARG A 92 2.25 10.98 -1.96
C ARG A 92 1.82 9.92 -0.97
N ILE A 93 2.51 9.85 0.16
CA ILE A 93 2.11 8.98 1.26
C ILE A 93 1.67 9.89 2.41
N ALA A 94 0.41 9.81 2.81
CA ALA A 94 -0.19 10.74 3.76
C ALA A 94 -0.85 9.99 4.93
N ARG A 95 -0.73 10.57 6.13
CA ARG A 95 -1.49 10.15 7.30
C ARG A 95 -2.81 10.92 7.37
N VAL A 96 -3.92 10.21 7.53
CA VAL A 96 -5.28 10.75 7.53
C VAL A 96 -5.92 10.55 8.91
N PRO A 97 -6.74 11.47 9.43
CA PRO A 97 -7.17 12.75 8.84
C PRO A 97 -6.18 13.91 9.05
N ARG A 98 -5.29 13.81 10.03
CA ARG A 98 -4.24 14.79 10.31
C ARG A 98 -2.91 14.06 10.45
N GLY A 99 -1.86 14.62 9.86
CA GLY A 99 -0.52 14.10 9.99
C GLY A 99 0.38 14.51 8.83
N PRO A 100 1.63 14.02 8.82
CA PRO A 100 2.59 14.34 7.78
C PRO A 100 2.17 13.76 6.43
N THR A 101 2.57 14.45 5.37
CA THR A 101 2.49 13.94 4.00
C THR A 101 3.88 13.95 3.41
N LEU A 102 4.34 12.77 2.99
CA LEU A 102 5.58 12.60 2.25
C LEU A 102 5.28 12.70 0.77
N THR A 103 6.08 13.48 0.05
CA THR A 103 5.94 13.66 -1.40
C THR A 103 7.22 13.22 -2.09
N PHE A 104 7.06 12.29 -3.04
CA PHE A 104 8.16 11.73 -3.80
C PHE A 104 7.91 11.96 -5.29
N ARG A 105 8.97 12.31 -6.01
CA ARG A 105 8.97 12.28 -7.47
C ARG A 105 9.32 10.85 -7.89
N VAL A 106 8.45 10.23 -8.66
CA VAL A 106 8.76 8.93 -9.26
C VAL A 106 9.77 9.17 -10.39
N VAL A 107 10.94 8.56 -10.27
CA VAL A 107 11.98 8.62 -11.32
C VAL A 107 11.62 7.62 -12.41
N ASP A 108 11.59 6.34 -12.05
CA ASP A 108 11.23 5.23 -12.94
C ASP A 108 10.19 4.33 -12.26
N TYR A 109 9.39 3.65 -13.08
CA TYR A 109 8.45 2.64 -12.61
C TYR A 109 8.32 1.51 -13.62
N SER A 110 8.01 0.32 -13.12
CA SER A 110 7.74 -0.89 -13.91
C SER A 110 6.43 -1.52 -13.47
N LEU A 111 5.67 -2.07 -14.41
CA LEU A 111 4.43 -2.79 -14.07
C LEU A 111 4.75 -4.25 -13.73
N ALA A 112 3.97 -4.83 -12.82
CA ALA A 112 4.20 -6.22 -12.40
C ALA A 112 4.13 -7.19 -13.60
N LYS A 113 3.22 -6.93 -14.55
CA LYS A 113 3.10 -7.71 -15.80
C LYS A 113 4.37 -7.69 -16.66
N ASP A 114 5.09 -6.57 -16.69
CA ASP A 114 6.27 -6.41 -17.54
C ASP A 114 7.47 -7.11 -16.88
N CYS A 115 7.57 -7.02 -15.54
CA CYS A 115 8.54 -7.79 -14.76
C CYS A 115 8.31 -9.31 -14.88
N LEU A 116 7.06 -9.76 -14.85
CA LEU A 116 6.72 -11.18 -15.01
C LEU A 116 7.03 -11.68 -16.43
N ALA A 117 6.77 -10.88 -17.46
CA ALA A 117 7.09 -11.24 -18.84
C ALA A 117 8.61 -11.36 -19.08
N LEU A 118 9.42 -10.61 -18.32
CA LEU A 118 10.88 -10.67 -18.39
C LEU A 118 11.46 -11.93 -17.73
N GLN A 119 10.74 -12.55 -16.80
CA GLN A 119 11.20 -13.73 -16.07
C GLN A 119 11.03 -15.00 -16.91
N LYS A 120 12.08 -15.83 -16.96
CA LYS A 120 12.06 -17.13 -17.67
C LYS A 120 11.02 -18.10 -17.10
N ASN A 121 10.85 -18.11 -15.76
CA ASN A 121 9.91 -18.97 -15.04
C ASN A 121 9.19 -18.12 -13.96
N PRO A 122 8.16 -17.36 -14.33
CA PRO A 122 7.43 -16.52 -13.38
C PRO A 122 6.67 -17.40 -12.39
N LYS A 123 6.85 -17.15 -11.10
CA LYS A 123 6.03 -17.75 -10.04
C LYS A 123 5.06 -16.68 -9.55
N THR A 124 3.78 -16.90 -9.75
CA THR A 124 2.72 -16.04 -9.22
C THR A 124 1.82 -16.86 -8.32
N SER A 125 1.81 -16.56 -7.03
CA SER A 125 0.88 -17.13 -6.07
C SER A 125 -0.01 -16.02 -5.52
N ASP A 126 -1.31 -16.13 -5.73
CA ASP A 126 -2.30 -15.21 -5.15
C ASP A 126 -2.41 -15.37 -3.62
N VAL A 127 -1.95 -16.51 -3.10
CA VAL A 127 -2.00 -16.83 -1.67
C VAL A 127 -1.05 -15.93 -0.86
N GLU A 128 0.03 -15.44 -1.48
CA GLU A 128 1.04 -14.60 -0.82
C GLU A 128 0.48 -13.24 -0.40
N TYR A 129 -0.51 -12.70 -1.12
CA TYR A 129 -1.15 -11.41 -0.81
C TYR A 129 -2.18 -11.49 0.32
N ARG A 130 -2.51 -12.70 0.81
CA ARG A 130 -3.42 -12.88 1.95
C ARG A 130 -2.75 -12.59 3.29
N THR A 131 -1.42 -12.58 3.32
CA THR A 131 -0.63 -12.24 4.50
C THR A 131 -0.12 -10.82 4.42
N SER A 132 -0.12 -10.11 5.55
CA SER A 132 0.41 -8.75 5.60
C SER A 132 1.86 -8.68 5.12
N PRO A 133 2.24 -7.66 4.34
CA PRO A 133 3.60 -7.48 3.88
C PRO A 133 4.54 -7.15 5.05
N LEU A 134 5.82 -7.49 4.88
CA LEU A 134 6.90 -7.09 5.80
C LEU A 134 7.65 -5.91 5.19
N ILE A 135 8.00 -4.94 6.03
CA ILE A 135 8.84 -3.82 5.63
C ILE A 135 10.29 -4.05 6.03
N VAL A 136 11.18 -3.88 5.06
CA VAL A 136 12.63 -3.90 5.29
C VAL A 136 13.16 -2.51 4.95
N LEU A 137 13.69 -1.83 5.97
CA LEU A 137 14.25 -0.48 5.83
C LEU A 137 15.77 -0.60 5.72
N ASN A 138 16.32 -0.36 4.53
CA ASN A 138 17.76 -0.35 4.31
C ASN A 138 18.27 1.08 4.12
N ASN A 139 19.25 1.50 4.94
CA ASN A 139 19.82 2.85 4.92
C ASN A 139 18.83 4.00 5.22
N PHE A 140 17.73 3.75 5.95
CA PHE A 140 16.79 4.79 6.39
C PHE A 140 17.17 5.48 7.71
N GLN A 141 18.23 5.02 8.39
CA GLN A 141 18.73 5.58 9.65
C GLN A 141 19.83 6.64 9.45
N GLN A 142 19.72 7.44 8.40
CA GLN A 142 20.65 8.55 8.15
C GLN A 142 20.35 9.74 9.07
N GLU A 143 21.35 10.58 9.30
CA GLU A 143 21.18 11.83 10.04
C GLU A 143 20.29 12.79 9.25
N GLY A 144 19.13 13.12 9.81
CA GLY A 144 18.15 14.03 9.20
C GLY A 144 16.76 13.84 9.79
N LYS A 145 16.04 14.95 10.04
CA LYS A 145 14.69 14.89 10.63
C LYS A 145 13.70 14.25 9.65
N GLU A 146 13.91 14.47 8.36
CA GLU A 146 13.16 13.91 7.23
C GLU A 146 13.21 12.38 7.22
N PHE A 147 14.37 11.77 7.43
CA PHE A 147 14.54 10.32 7.46
C PHE A 147 13.84 9.69 8.68
N LYS A 148 13.86 10.40 9.82
CA LYS A 148 13.13 9.97 11.02
C LYS A 148 11.62 10.00 10.81
N VAL A 149 11.09 11.07 10.21
CA VAL A 149 9.66 11.17 9.88
C VAL A 149 9.27 10.12 8.84
N MET A 150 10.09 9.89 7.82
CA MET A 150 9.86 8.87 6.80
C MET A 150 9.84 7.46 7.40
N THR A 151 10.81 7.13 8.26
CA THR A 151 10.86 5.85 8.97
C THR A 151 9.63 5.65 9.84
N ALA A 152 9.27 6.65 10.64
CA ALA A 152 8.08 6.58 11.50
C ALA A 152 6.78 6.42 10.68
N MET A 153 6.68 7.06 9.51
CA MET A 153 5.50 7.00 8.66
C MET A 153 5.33 5.62 8.01
N LEU A 154 6.43 4.96 7.65
CA LEU A 154 6.41 3.63 7.02
C LEU A 154 6.26 2.48 8.03
N GLN A 155 6.56 2.71 9.31
CA GLN A 155 6.46 1.69 10.37
C GLN A 155 5.12 1.68 11.10
N ASN A 156 4.37 2.79 11.06
CA ASN A 156 3.07 2.94 11.72
C ASN A 156 1.91 2.71 10.76
#